data_AF-A0A956ZIZ8-F1
#
_entry.id   AF-A0A956ZIZ8-F1
#
_cell.length_a   1.000
_cell.length_b   1.000
_cell.length_c   1.000
_cell.angle_alpha   90.00
_cell.angle_beta   90.00
_cell.angle_gamma   90.00
#
_symmetry.space_group_name_H-M   'P 1'
#
loop_
_entity.id
_entity.type
_entity.pdbx_description
1 polymer ?
#
loop_
_entity_poly.entity_id
_entity_poly.type
_entity_poly.pdbx_seq_one_letter_code
_entity_poly.pdbx_strand_id
1 'polypeptide(L)'
;TTTMLSDRLKRLEAEGIVDREFYSEHPPRAEYLLTAKGHGLGLVVGALSSWGEEHCEHDLTLISRDCGHHVVPVYQCTTCDEPVPRSSVRIIEAG
;
A
#
# COMPACT_ATOMS: atom_id res chain seq x y z
N THR A 1 26.58 -12.14 -4.18
CA THR A 1 25.72 -11.68 -3.07
C THR A 1 24.51 -11.00 -3.67
N THR A 2 23.35 -11.67 -3.65
CA THR A 2 22.10 -11.06 -4.10
C THR A 2 21.81 -9.89 -3.17
N THR A 3 21.59 -8.70 -3.70
CA THR A 3 21.36 -7.50 -2.89
C THR A 3 20.05 -7.66 -2.12
N MET A 4 19.96 -7.15 -0.88
CA MET A 4 18.75 -7.23 -0.04
C MET A 4 17.48 -6.79 -0.80
N LEU A 5 17.61 -5.83 -1.72
CA LEU A 5 16.52 -5.39 -2.60
C LEU A 5 16.02 -6.50 -3.54
N SER A 6 16.94 -7.20 -4.19
CA SER A 6 16.62 -8.26 -5.15
C SER A 6 15.87 -9.41 -4.47
N ASP A 7 16.25 -9.75 -3.22
CA ASP A 7 15.57 -10.79 -2.45
C ASP A 7 14.16 -10.34 -2.00
N ARG A 8 13.99 -9.05 -1.64
CA ARG A 8 12.66 -8.50 -1.34
C ARG A 8 11.75 -8.50 -2.57
N LEU A 9 12.25 -8.10 -3.73
CA LEU A 9 11.48 -8.09 -4.98
C LEU A 9 11.04 -9.50 -5.39
N LYS A 10 11.94 -10.49 -5.31
CA LYS A 10 11.58 -11.91 -5.57
C LYS A 10 10.50 -12.42 -4.63
N ARG A 11 10.52 -12.00 -3.36
CA ARG A 11 9.47 -12.37 -2.40
C ARG A 11 8.13 -11.71 -2.76
N LEU A 12 8.13 -10.43 -3.11
CA LEU A 12 6.92 -9.74 -3.53
C LEU A 12 6.35 -10.34 -4.83
N GLU A 13 7.21 -10.74 -5.76
CA GLU A 13 6.84 -11.45 -7.00
C GLU A 13 6.23 -12.82 -6.66
N ALA A 14 6.87 -13.61 -5.79
CA ALA A 14 6.37 -14.91 -5.36
C ALA A 14 5.01 -14.83 -4.62
N GLU A 15 4.78 -13.74 -3.89
CA GLU A 15 3.49 -13.46 -3.22
C GLU A 15 2.44 -12.84 -4.17
N GLY A 16 2.78 -12.63 -5.45
CA GLY A 16 1.88 -12.03 -6.45
C GLY A 16 1.51 -10.57 -6.13
N ILE A 17 2.39 -9.84 -5.44
CA ILE A 17 2.22 -8.40 -5.14
C ILE A 17 2.76 -7.55 -6.30
N VAL A 18 3.82 -8.02 -6.95
CA VAL A 18 4.39 -7.39 -8.15
C VAL A 18 4.55 -8.40 -9.27
N ASP A 19 4.44 -7.95 -10.50
CA ASP A 19 4.84 -8.69 -11.69
C ASP A 19 6.14 -8.10 -12.25
N ARG A 20 6.98 -8.97 -12.81
CA ARG A 20 8.25 -8.59 -13.42
C ARG A 20 8.13 -8.61 -14.94
N GLU A 21 8.27 -7.44 -15.56
CA GLU A 21 8.18 -7.28 -17.01
C GLU A 21 9.52 -6.86 -17.61
N PHE A 22 9.98 -7.55 -18.65
CA PHE A 22 11.18 -7.18 -19.39
C PHE A 22 10.82 -6.17 -20.48
N TYR A 23 11.39 -4.96 -20.39
CA TYR A 23 11.13 -3.88 -21.35
C TYR A 23 12.32 -3.62 -22.30
N SER A 24 13.47 -4.23 -22.04
CA SER A 24 14.62 -4.21 -22.94
C SER A 24 15.31 -5.56 -22.86
N GLU A 25 15.67 -6.14 -24.01
CA GLU A 25 16.42 -7.39 -24.08
C GLU A 25 17.94 -7.13 -24.17
N HIS A 26 18.36 -5.92 -24.58
CA HIS A 26 19.75 -5.56 -24.86
C HIS A 26 20.12 -4.15 -24.36
N PRO A 27 20.72 -4.02 -23.15
CA PRO A 27 20.88 -5.05 -22.13
C PRO A 27 19.54 -5.44 -21.49
N PRO A 28 19.40 -6.66 -20.93
CA PRO A 28 18.15 -7.09 -20.30
C PRO A 28 17.80 -6.19 -19.12
N ARG A 29 16.68 -5.49 -19.21
CA ARG A 29 16.13 -4.64 -18.15
C ARG A 29 14.71 -5.06 -17.85
N ALA A 30 14.44 -5.20 -16.55
CA ALA A 30 13.12 -5.50 -16.05
C ALA A 30 12.61 -4.35 -15.19
N GLU A 31 11.30 -4.14 -15.24
CA GLU A 31 10.56 -3.34 -14.28
C GLU A 31 9.65 -4.24 -13.43
N TYR A 32 9.27 -3.73 -12.25
CA TYR A 32 8.35 -4.40 -11.36
C TYR A 32 7.11 -3.55 -11.21
N LEU A 33 5.97 -4.09 -11.62
CA LEU A 33 4.69 -3.40 -11.61
C LEU A 33 3.81 -3.99 -10.52
N LEU A 34 3.01 -3.17 -9.83
CA LEU A 34 2.07 -3.69 -8.85
C LEU A 34 0.97 -4.49 -9.54
N THR A 35 0.64 -5.65 -8.98
CA THR A 35 -0.53 -6.41 -9.39
C THR A 35 -1.80 -5.78 -8.78
N ALA A 36 -2.98 -6.29 -9.15
CA ALA A 36 -4.23 -5.91 -8.46
C ALA A 36 -4.16 -6.17 -6.93
N LYS A 37 -3.55 -7.30 -6.53
CA LYS A 37 -3.29 -7.62 -5.11
C LYS A 37 -2.35 -6.60 -4.48
N GLY A 38 -1.29 -6.20 -5.20
CA GLY A 38 -0.34 -5.19 -4.73
C GLY A 38 -0.96 -3.81 -4.57
N HIS A 39 -1.80 -3.37 -5.52
CA HIS A 39 -2.57 -2.14 -5.38
C HIS A 39 -3.50 -2.17 -4.16
N GLY A 40 -4.10 -3.32 -3.84
CA GLY A 40 -4.92 -3.50 -2.64
C GLY A 40 -4.18 -3.24 -1.32
N LEU A 41 -2.84 -3.41 -1.29
CA LEU A 41 -2.03 -3.10 -0.10
C LEU A 41 -1.87 -1.59 0.14
N GLY A 42 -2.22 -0.74 -0.84
CA GLY A 42 -2.12 0.71 -0.71
C GLY A 42 -2.84 1.27 0.53
N LEU A 43 -4.01 0.70 0.88
CA LEU A 43 -4.75 1.08 2.08
C LEU A 43 -3.98 0.76 3.37
N VAL A 44 -3.31 -0.39 3.44
CA VAL A 44 -2.51 -0.80 4.60
C VAL A 44 -1.28 0.11 4.74
N VAL A 45 -0.59 0.38 3.65
CA VAL A 45 0.56 1.31 3.63
C VAL A 45 0.13 2.71 4.06
N GLY A 46 -1.03 3.18 3.59
CA GLY A 46 -1.59 4.46 4.01
C GLY A 46 -1.89 4.49 5.51
N ALA A 47 -2.50 3.43 6.05
CA ALA A 47 -2.74 3.33 7.49
C ALA A 47 -1.45 3.33 8.33
N LEU A 48 -0.39 2.66 7.85
CA LEU A 48 0.92 2.69 8.49
C LEU A 48 1.57 4.08 8.43
N SER A 49 1.44 4.79 7.30
CA SER A 49 1.95 6.16 7.16
C SER A 49 1.24 7.12 8.11
N SER A 50 -0.08 7.04 8.22
CA SER A 50 -0.86 7.89 9.14
C SER A 50 -0.54 7.57 10.60
N TRP A 51 -0.33 6.30 10.96
CA TRP A 51 0.13 5.93 12.30
C TRP A 51 1.54 6.48 12.61
N GLY A 52 2.44 6.40 11.63
CA GLY A 52 3.79 6.89 11.78
C GLY A 52 3.85 8.41 11.90
N GLU A 53 2.97 9.16 11.23
CA GLU A 53 2.91 10.62 11.34
C GLU A 53 2.62 11.08 12.78
N GLU A 54 1.80 10.32 13.50
CA GLU A 54 1.45 10.59 14.89
C GLU A 54 2.53 10.13 15.89
N HIS A 55 3.29 9.08 15.58
CA HIS A 55 4.11 8.37 16.57
C HIS A 55 5.61 8.27 16.25
N CYS A 56 6.03 8.60 15.03
CA CYS A 56 7.40 8.46 14.55
C CYS A 56 7.91 9.81 14.04
N GLU A 57 9.22 10.04 14.16
CA GLU A 57 9.87 11.18 13.52
C GLU A 57 10.08 10.84 12.03
N HIS A 58 9.10 11.17 11.20
CA HIS A 58 9.20 11.00 9.74
C HIS A 58 8.49 12.13 8.99
N ASP A 59 8.92 12.36 7.75
CA ASP A 59 8.41 13.44 6.88
C ASP A 59 7.54 12.89 5.73
N LEU A 60 6.63 11.96 6.06
CA LEU A 60 5.72 11.34 5.10
C LEU A 60 4.29 11.82 5.33
N THR A 61 3.66 12.32 4.27
CA THR A 61 2.27 12.79 4.28
C THR A 61 1.54 12.20 3.08
N LEU A 62 0.33 11.68 3.31
CA LEU A 62 -0.50 11.14 2.24
C LEU A 62 -1.27 12.26 1.55
N ILE A 63 -1.05 12.45 0.26
CA ILE A 63 -1.76 13.48 -0.51
C ILE A 63 -2.60 12.87 -1.63
N SER A 64 -3.74 13.50 -1.94
CA SER A 64 -4.48 13.23 -3.16
C SER A 64 -3.65 13.71 -4.36
N ARG A 65 -3.50 12.87 -5.39
CA ARG A 65 -2.80 13.26 -6.62
C ARG A 65 -3.58 14.30 -7.43
N ASP A 66 -4.90 14.32 -7.29
CA ASP A 66 -5.77 15.19 -8.09
C ASP A 66 -5.79 16.63 -7.59
N CYS A 67 -5.65 16.85 -6.28
CA CYS A 67 -5.75 18.18 -5.67
C CYS A 67 -4.59 18.55 -4.71
N GLY A 68 -3.71 17.61 -4.37
CA GLY A 68 -2.57 17.84 -3.47
C GLY A 68 -2.93 17.98 -1.99
N HIS A 69 -4.20 17.84 -1.61
CA HIS A 69 -4.63 17.94 -0.21
C HIS A 69 -4.26 16.68 0.58
N HIS A 70 -4.01 16.87 1.89
CA HIS A 70 -3.78 15.80 2.83
C HIS A 70 -4.99 14.87 2.90
N VAL A 71 -4.77 13.55 2.84
CA VAL A 71 -5.79 12.52 2.95
C VAL A 71 -5.42 11.54 4.05
N VAL A 72 -6.42 11.07 4.77
CA VAL A 72 -6.25 10.07 5.83
C VAL A 72 -7.13 8.86 5.55
N PRO A 73 -6.68 7.64 5.91
CA PRO A 73 -7.54 6.47 5.86
C PRO A 73 -8.74 6.62 6.81
N VAL A 74 -9.94 6.35 6.32
CA VAL A 74 -11.18 6.34 7.10
C VAL A 74 -11.90 5.00 6.94
N TYR A 75 -12.60 4.56 7.99
CA TYR A 75 -13.58 3.49 7.86
C TYR A 75 -14.89 4.10 7.37
N GLN A 76 -15.52 3.47 6.39
CA GLN A 76 -16.78 3.93 5.82
C GLN A 76 -17.84 2.85 5.98
N CYS A 77 -19.03 3.24 6.44
CA CYS A 77 -20.16 2.32 6.55
C CYS A 77 -20.75 2.05 5.16
N THR A 78 -20.79 0.78 4.74
CA THR A 78 -21.30 0.39 3.42
C THR A 78 -22.82 0.50 3.27
N THR A 79 -23.55 0.81 4.35
CA THR A 79 -25.02 0.95 4.34
C THR A 79 -25.48 2.40 4.23
N CYS A 80 -24.85 3.32 4.97
CA CYS A 80 -25.22 4.74 4.98
C CYS A 80 -24.18 5.68 4.34
N ASP A 81 -23.02 5.14 3.92
CA ASP A 81 -21.92 5.87 3.28
C ASP A 81 -21.20 6.89 4.19
N GLU A 82 -21.50 6.89 5.50
CA GLU A 82 -20.89 7.80 6.46
C GLU A 82 -19.55 7.28 7.01
N PRO A 83 -18.60 8.19 7.36
CA PRO A 83 -17.39 7.83 8.08
C PRO A 83 -17.70 7.29 9.48
N VAL A 84 -17.03 6.20 9.85
CA VAL A 84 -17.14 5.57 11.16
C VAL A 84 -15.88 5.86 11.98
N PRO A 85 -15.99 6.44 13.18
CA PRO A 85 -14.84 6.64 14.06
C PRO A 85 -14.15 5.32 14.39
N ARG A 86 -12.81 5.32 14.42
CA ARG A 86 -12.02 4.12 14.73
C ARG A 86 -12.42 3.47 16.06
N SER A 87 -12.79 4.27 17.07
CA SER A 87 -13.27 3.81 18.38
C SER A 87 -14.61 3.06 18.33
N SER A 88 -15.36 3.23 17.24
CA SER A 88 -16.67 2.62 17.03
C SER A 88 -16.61 1.38 16.12
N VAL A 89 -15.43 1.00 15.63
CA VAL A 89 -15.21 -0.20 14.81
C VAL A 89 -14.69 -1.34 15.68
N ARG A 90 -15.15 -2.57 15.41
CA ARG A 90 -14.65 -3.80 16.04
C ARG A 90 -14.42 -4.85 14.98
N ILE A 91 -13.37 -5.66 15.15
CA ILE A 91 -13.13 -6.84 14.32
C ILE A 91 -13.92 -7.99 14.96
N ILE A 92 -14.76 -8.63 14.16
CA ILE A 92 -15.50 -9.83 14.55
C ILE A 92 -15.01 -10.98 13.66
N GLU A 93 -15.06 -12.22 14.18
CA GLU A 93 -14.88 -13.39 13.33
C GLU A 93 -16.07 -13.49 12.38
N ALA A 94 -15.81 -13.74 11.10
CA ALA A 94 -16.86 -14.12 10.17
C ALA A 94 -17.33 -15.52 10.58
N GLY A 95 -18.57 -15.61 11.07
CA GLY A 95 -19.20 -16.88 11.42
C GLY A 95 -19.43 -17.80 10.22
#